data_AF-A0A6B3E5K4-F1
#
_entry.id   AF-A0A6B3E5K4-F1
#
_cell.length_a   1.000
_cell.length_b   1.000
_cell.length_c   1.000
_cell.angle_alpha   90.00
_cell.angle_beta   90.00
_cell.angle_gamma   90.00
#
_symmetry.space_group_name_H-M   'P 1'
#
loop_
_entity.id
_entity.type
_entity.pdbx_description
1 polymer ?
#
loop_
_entity_poly.entity_id
_entity_poly.type
_entity_poly.pdbx_seq_one_letter_code
_entity_poly.pdbx_strand_id
1 'polypeptide(L)'
;MTPVELSRTVLRAVRRAVDAGELSVDPPERVVVTPPGAGGCGDYATNVALQLARPAGQPALRVADVLRGHLLDLDGIRDVSVTGPGFLNISLRAADADAGAQRLVEEILRRGERYGHADPGAPSRAVELRCPREPRALVHADVIARLLRAVHGDTVRIRCVGVGVGARAGVSHAGPPPPPASVSAWADLLALPADISLTPVDAPADVSPFADAPADTSPSADTPADVSPFADAPADTSPSAGPRADASPFAAAPADLGPATAPPDGNDTAVTPATPVTLDIRPTPAVPAPAPPEGDRAEGRAPAGTPESDLLSLGPDAARWALLHPAPHDRPRPGRAYLVQRESNPLFRVRYAHARARALLRNAADLGFGPEPGPVDGAAARALLAVLADHPRVLDGAATHRAPDRLARHLVNVADAALPYLVTVLPLGEEKPSAAHRARLALAEAAGTVLAGGLSLLGIDAPDHL
;
A
#
# COMPACT_ATOMS: atom_id res chain seq x y z
N MET A 1 -15.78 -15.38 14.95
CA MET A 1 -14.94 -15.44 13.74
C MET A 1 -14.75 -14.02 13.19
N THR A 2 -13.51 -13.53 13.11
CA THR A 2 -13.18 -12.23 12.48
C THR A 2 -13.21 -12.33 10.94
N PRO A 3 -13.31 -11.23 10.19
CA PRO A 3 -13.21 -11.24 8.72
C PRO A 3 -11.90 -11.86 8.20
N VAL A 4 -10.79 -11.62 8.91
CA VAL A 4 -9.47 -12.19 8.59
C VAL A 4 -9.46 -13.70 8.82
N GLU A 5 -10.01 -14.16 9.94
CA GLU A 5 -10.21 -15.59 10.21
C GLU A 5 -11.09 -16.23 9.14
N LEU A 6 -12.22 -15.60 8.78
CA LEU A 6 -13.12 -16.09 7.74
C LEU A 6 -12.40 -16.20 6.38
N SER A 7 -11.62 -15.19 6.00
CA SER A 7 -10.81 -15.26 4.77
C SER A 7 -9.84 -16.45 4.78
N ARG A 8 -9.20 -16.73 5.93
CA ARG A 8 -8.29 -17.89 6.09
C ARG A 8 -9.07 -19.21 6.04
N THR A 9 -10.26 -19.25 6.63
CA THR A 9 -11.19 -20.37 6.59
C THR A 9 -11.63 -20.68 5.16
N VAL A 10 -11.99 -19.67 4.38
CA VAL A 10 -12.34 -19.85 2.96
C VAL A 10 -11.14 -20.32 2.14
N LEU A 11 -9.95 -19.75 2.36
CA LEU A 11 -8.74 -20.23 1.67
C LEU A 11 -8.43 -21.70 2.01
N ARG A 12 -8.62 -22.11 3.27
CA ARG A 12 -8.49 -23.53 3.67
C ARG A 12 -9.53 -24.41 2.99
N ALA A 13 -10.76 -23.95 2.83
CA ALA A 13 -11.80 -24.66 2.09
C ALA A 13 -11.42 -24.83 0.60
N VAL A 14 -10.86 -23.79 -0.02
CA VAL A 14 -10.35 -23.87 -1.40
C VAL A 14 -9.23 -24.90 -1.51
N ARG A 15 -8.24 -24.85 -0.60
CA ARG A 15 -7.12 -25.81 -0.59
C ARG A 15 -7.63 -27.24 -0.43
N ARG A 16 -8.57 -27.49 0.48
CA ARG A 16 -9.20 -28.80 0.66
C ARG A 16 -9.91 -29.29 -0.60
N ALA A 17 -10.63 -28.42 -1.30
CA ALA A 17 -11.28 -28.79 -2.56
C ALA A 17 -10.28 -29.14 -3.67
N VAL A 18 -9.11 -28.49 -3.69
CA VAL A 18 -8.00 -28.83 -4.60
C VAL A 18 -7.35 -30.16 -4.19
N ASP A 19 -7.03 -30.33 -2.91
CA ASP A 19 -6.42 -31.56 -2.37
C ASP A 19 -7.33 -32.79 -2.57
N ALA A 20 -8.65 -32.60 -2.53
CA ALA A 20 -9.65 -33.63 -2.82
C ALA A 20 -9.83 -33.92 -4.32
N GLY A 21 -9.20 -33.15 -5.21
CA GLY A 21 -9.30 -33.29 -6.66
C GLY A 21 -10.63 -32.78 -7.25
N GLU A 22 -11.45 -32.07 -6.48
CA GLU A 22 -12.72 -31.50 -6.94
C GLU A 22 -12.50 -30.23 -7.79
N LEU A 23 -11.41 -29.49 -7.51
CA LEU A 23 -10.96 -28.33 -8.28
C LEU A 23 -9.54 -28.58 -8.79
N SER A 24 -9.35 -28.52 -10.11
CA SER A 24 -8.02 -28.65 -10.72
C SER A 24 -7.43 -27.27 -11.00
N VAL A 25 -7.01 -26.59 -9.94
CA VAL A 25 -6.41 -25.24 -9.98
C VAL A 25 -5.31 -25.10 -8.94
N ASP A 26 -4.35 -24.22 -9.22
CA ASP A 26 -3.49 -23.72 -8.16
C ASP A 26 -4.34 -22.89 -7.18
N PRO A 27 -4.33 -23.20 -5.87
CA PRO A 27 -5.05 -22.41 -4.90
C PRO A 27 -4.51 -20.99 -4.90
N PRO A 28 -5.38 -19.97 -4.81
CA PRO A 28 -4.95 -18.59 -4.83
C PRO A 28 -4.10 -18.32 -3.59
N GLU A 29 -3.14 -17.40 -3.70
CA GLU A 29 -2.35 -17.00 -2.54
C GLU A 29 -3.24 -16.46 -1.41
N ARG A 30 -4.37 -15.82 -1.78
CA ARG A 30 -5.26 -15.17 -0.83
C ARG A 30 -6.72 -15.18 -1.29
N VAL A 31 -7.61 -15.23 -0.30
CA VAL A 31 -9.03 -14.94 -0.44
C VAL A 31 -9.38 -13.70 0.38
N VAL A 32 -10.26 -12.86 -0.16
CA VAL A 32 -10.80 -11.69 0.52
C VAL A 32 -12.30 -11.89 0.71
N VAL A 33 -12.78 -11.52 1.90
CA VAL A 33 -14.20 -11.43 2.22
C VAL A 33 -14.55 -9.97 2.47
N THR A 34 -15.66 -9.52 1.92
CA THR A 34 -16.16 -8.16 2.06
C THR A 34 -17.60 -8.19 2.57
N PRO A 35 -18.18 -7.09 3.05
CA PRO A 35 -19.63 -7.01 3.19
C PRO A 35 -20.33 -7.34 1.86
N PRO A 36 -21.51 -7.98 1.88
CA PRO A 36 -22.27 -8.24 0.66
C PRO A 36 -22.63 -6.93 -0.06
N GLY A 37 -22.51 -6.94 -1.38
CA GLY A 37 -22.92 -5.81 -2.22
C GLY A 37 -24.44 -5.64 -2.27
N ALA A 38 -24.92 -4.63 -3.01
CA ALA A 38 -26.36 -4.41 -3.21
C ALA A 38 -27.03 -5.66 -3.80
N GLY A 39 -27.97 -6.26 -3.07
CA GLY A 39 -28.66 -7.50 -3.45
C GLY A 39 -28.00 -8.80 -2.96
N GLY A 40 -26.84 -8.73 -2.30
CA GLY A 40 -26.26 -9.87 -1.57
C GLY A 40 -26.92 -10.09 -0.21
N CYS A 41 -26.82 -11.30 0.33
CA CYS A 41 -27.33 -11.65 1.66
C CYS A 41 -26.21 -12.12 2.60
N GLY A 42 -26.52 -12.39 3.87
CA GLY A 42 -25.55 -12.85 4.86
C GLY A 42 -24.67 -11.75 5.47
N ASP A 43 -23.60 -12.18 6.13
CA ASP A 43 -22.69 -11.30 6.88
C ASP A 43 -21.51 -10.84 6.02
N TYR A 44 -21.00 -11.74 5.19
CA TYR A 44 -19.87 -11.49 4.30
C TYR A 44 -20.10 -12.13 2.93
N ALA A 45 -19.42 -11.63 1.91
CA ALA A 45 -19.41 -12.20 0.58
C ALA A 45 -17.97 -12.36 0.08
N THR A 46 -17.75 -13.32 -0.81
CA THR A 46 -16.49 -13.49 -1.53
C THR A 46 -16.74 -13.85 -2.99
N ASN A 47 -15.88 -13.34 -3.88
CA ASN A 47 -15.88 -13.61 -5.31
C ASN A 47 -14.87 -14.71 -5.69
N VAL A 48 -14.35 -15.47 -4.73
CA VAL A 48 -13.30 -16.47 -4.99
C VAL A 48 -13.71 -17.50 -6.05
N ALA A 49 -14.98 -17.91 -6.08
CA ALA A 49 -15.46 -18.86 -7.09
C ALA A 49 -15.36 -18.30 -8.53
N LEU A 50 -15.60 -17.00 -8.71
CA LEU A 50 -15.43 -16.31 -9.99
C LEU A 50 -13.97 -16.25 -10.41
N GLN A 51 -13.06 -16.05 -9.46
CA GLN A 51 -11.62 -15.99 -9.70
C GLN A 51 -11.06 -17.36 -10.11
N LEU A 52 -11.59 -18.44 -9.51
CA LEU A 52 -11.14 -19.80 -9.75
C LEU A 52 -11.81 -20.47 -10.95
N ALA A 53 -12.96 -19.98 -11.40
CA ALA A 53 -13.71 -20.55 -12.53
C ALA A 53 -12.86 -20.71 -13.80
N ARG A 54 -12.19 -19.63 -14.21
CA ARG A 54 -11.38 -19.63 -15.44
C ARG A 54 -10.15 -20.53 -15.34
N PRO A 55 -9.31 -20.44 -14.28
CA PRO A 55 -8.22 -21.38 -14.06
C PRO A 55 -8.69 -22.84 -13.99
N ALA A 56 -9.86 -23.10 -13.39
CA ALA A 56 -10.40 -24.47 -13.23
C ALA A 56 -10.99 -25.06 -14.52
N GLY A 57 -11.21 -24.22 -15.54
CA GLY A 57 -11.99 -24.62 -16.71
C GLY A 57 -13.45 -24.99 -16.38
N GLN A 58 -13.99 -24.48 -15.29
CA GLN A 58 -15.34 -24.82 -14.80
C GLN A 58 -16.25 -23.58 -14.71
N PRO A 59 -17.58 -23.73 -14.85
CA PRO A 59 -18.52 -22.65 -14.58
C PRO A 59 -18.39 -22.16 -13.13
N ALA A 60 -18.42 -20.84 -12.92
CA ALA A 60 -18.26 -20.25 -11.60
C ALA A 60 -19.31 -20.73 -10.58
N LEU A 61 -20.54 -21.00 -11.02
CA LEU A 61 -21.57 -21.61 -10.19
C LEU A 61 -21.16 -22.99 -9.67
N ARG A 62 -20.53 -23.82 -10.51
CA ARG A 62 -20.07 -25.15 -10.09
C ARG A 62 -18.96 -25.06 -9.07
N VAL A 63 -18.00 -24.17 -9.28
CA VAL A 63 -16.93 -23.89 -8.31
C VAL A 63 -17.53 -23.37 -7.00
N ALA A 64 -18.53 -22.49 -7.07
CA ALA A 64 -19.22 -21.99 -5.88
C ALA A 64 -19.93 -23.12 -5.11
N ASP A 65 -20.61 -24.05 -5.80
CA ASP A 65 -21.29 -25.18 -5.14
C ASP A 65 -20.30 -26.13 -4.44
N VAL A 66 -19.15 -26.39 -5.06
CA VAL A 66 -18.07 -27.17 -4.43
C VAL A 66 -17.61 -26.48 -3.15
N LEU A 67 -17.24 -25.20 -3.24
CA LEU A 67 -16.77 -24.44 -2.09
C LEU A 67 -17.86 -24.29 -1.01
N ARG A 68 -19.13 -24.19 -1.39
CA ARG A 68 -20.27 -24.14 -0.46
C ARG A 68 -20.31 -25.38 0.44
N GLY A 69 -20.13 -26.58 -0.13
CA GLY A 69 -20.09 -27.82 0.65
C GLY A 69 -18.98 -27.80 1.70
N HIS A 70 -17.76 -27.50 1.28
CA HIS A 70 -16.60 -27.40 2.17
C HIS A 70 -16.73 -26.32 3.25
N LEU A 71 -17.49 -25.25 2.99
CA LEU A 71 -17.72 -24.16 3.95
C LEU A 71 -18.81 -24.46 4.97
N LEU A 72 -19.88 -25.16 4.58
CA LEU A 72 -20.98 -25.52 5.49
C LEU A 72 -20.53 -26.48 6.60
N ASP A 73 -19.50 -27.28 6.35
CA ASP A 73 -18.92 -28.21 7.31
C ASP A 73 -17.99 -27.53 8.35
N LEU A 74 -17.77 -26.22 8.25
CA LEU A 74 -16.84 -25.49 9.12
C LEU A 74 -17.56 -24.82 10.30
N ASP A 75 -16.94 -24.95 11.47
CA ASP A 75 -17.41 -24.30 12.69
C ASP A 75 -17.48 -22.77 12.54
N GLY A 76 -18.54 -22.18 13.09
CA GLY A 76 -18.82 -20.75 13.02
C GLY A 76 -19.60 -20.26 11.78
N ILE A 77 -19.73 -21.09 10.74
CA ILE A 77 -20.57 -20.79 9.57
C ILE A 77 -21.99 -21.35 9.80
N ARG A 78 -23.00 -20.50 9.67
CA ARG A 78 -24.43 -20.85 9.80
C ARG A 78 -25.02 -21.29 8.47
N ASP A 79 -24.74 -20.53 7.42
CA ASP A 79 -25.27 -20.77 6.08
C ASP A 79 -24.34 -20.15 5.02
N VAL A 80 -24.36 -20.73 3.82
CA VAL A 80 -23.66 -20.21 2.65
C VAL A 80 -24.61 -20.26 1.47
N SER A 81 -24.90 -19.11 0.88
CA SER A 81 -25.75 -18.97 -0.30
C SER A 81 -24.95 -18.49 -1.50
N VAL A 82 -25.28 -18.99 -2.69
CA VAL A 82 -24.65 -18.57 -3.94
C VAL A 82 -25.59 -17.61 -4.65
N THR A 83 -25.11 -16.41 -4.98
CA THR A 83 -25.91 -15.41 -5.70
C THR A 83 -25.27 -14.97 -7.01
N GLY A 84 -26.13 -14.65 -7.99
CA GLY A 84 -25.72 -14.07 -9.27
C GLY A 84 -24.75 -14.98 -10.04
N PRO A 85 -23.64 -14.44 -10.56
CA PRO A 85 -22.71 -15.21 -11.39
C PRO A 85 -21.81 -16.19 -10.62
N GLY A 86 -21.89 -16.24 -9.28
CA GLY A 86 -21.05 -17.10 -8.44
C GLY A 86 -20.45 -16.41 -7.21
N PHE A 87 -21.13 -15.42 -6.62
CA PHE A 87 -20.72 -14.85 -5.34
C PHE A 87 -21.16 -15.77 -4.20
N LEU A 88 -20.23 -16.09 -3.29
CA LEU A 88 -20.51 -16.86 -2.08
C LEU A 88 -20.83 -15.88 -0.94
N ASN A 89 -22.08 -15.84 -0.52
CA ASN A 89 -22.52 -15.10 0.66
C ASN A 89 -22.52 -16.03 1.87
N ILE A 90 -21.87 -15.61 2.94
CA ILE A 90 -21.62 -16.40 4.14
C ILE A 90 -22.35 -15.74 5.31
N SER A 91 -23.21 -16.49 5.96
CA SER A 91 -23.78 -16.13 7.26
C SER A 91 -23.00 -16.82 8.37
N LEU A 92 -22.55 -16.08 9.36
CA LEU A 92 -21.95 -16.60 10.57
C LEU A 92 -23.05 -16.92 11.61
N ARG A 93 -22.71 -17.75 12.60
CA ARG A 93 -23.55 -17.87 13.80
C ARG A 93 -23.43 -16.57 14.61
N ALA A 94 -24.54 -16.05 15.14
CA ALA A 94 -24.56 -14.73 15.82
C ALA A 94 -23.52 -14.63 16.95
N ALA A 95 -23.47 -15.62 17.85
CA ALA A 95 -22.49 -15.64 18.94
C ALA A 95 -21.03 -15.63 18.44
N ASP A 96 -20.74 -16.30 17.33
CA ASP A 96 -19.41 -16.29 16.73
C ASP A 96 -19.09 -14.96 16.07
N ALA A 97 -20.06 -14.33 15.40
CA ALA A 97 -19.89 -13.01 14.80
C ALA A 97 -19.59 -11.96 15.88
N ASP A 98 -20.37 -11.94 16.96
CA ASP A 98 -20.23 -11.02 18.09
C ASP A 98 -18.88 -11.21 18.80
N ALA A 99 -18.54 -12.45 19.15
CA ALA A 99 -17.26 -12.75 19.78
C ALA A 99 -16.06 -12.41 18.87
N GLY A 100 -16.23 -12.54 17.55
CA GLY A 100 -15.22 -12.12 16.57
C GLY A 100 -15.03 -10.61 16.55
N ALA A 101 -16.13 -9.86 16.47
CA ALA A 101 -16.13 -8.40 16.48
C ALA A 101 -15.50 -7.84 17.76
N GLN A 102 -15.91 -8.37 18.92
CA GLN A 102 -15.38 -7.96 20.21
C GLN A 102 -13.87 -8.21 20.31
N ARG A 103 -13.38 -9.41 19.96
CA ARG A 103 -11.93 -9.70 19.97
C ARG A 103 -11.13 -8.80 19.05
N LEU A 104 -11.68 -8.44 17.89
CA LEU A 104 -11.01 -7.50 16.96
C LEU A 104 -10.87 -6.12 17.60
N VAL A 105 -11.93 -5.60 18.21
CA VAL A 105 -11.92 -4.30 18.89
C VAL A 105 -10.94 -4.32 20.06
N GLU A 106 -10.99 -5.35 20.91
CA GLU A 106 -10.05 -5.55 22.00
C GLU A 106 -8.59 -5.55 21.51
N GLU A 107 -8.30 -6.26 20.41
CA GLU A 107 -6.96 -6.31 19.85
C GLU A 107 -6.48 -4.95 19.34
N ILE A 108 -7.35 -4.21 18.63
CA ILE A 108 -7.02 -2.86 18.14
C ILE A 108 -6.73 -1.93 19.30
N LEU A 109 -7.59 -1.89 20.32
CA LEU A 109 -7.42 -1.03 21.48
C LEU A 109 -6.16 -1.40 22.29
N ARG A 110 -5.89 -2.70 22.45
CA ARG A 110 -4.69 -3.21 23.13
C ARG A 110 -3.40 -2.85 22.38
N ARG A 111 -3.39 -2.94 21.06
CA ARG A 111 -2.24 -2.61 20.21
C ARG A 111 -2.09 -1.09 20.01
N GLY A 112 -3.16 -0.33 20.15
CA GLY A 112 -3.19 1.09 19.87
C GLY A 112 -2.81 1.39 18.42
N GLU A 113 -2.08 2.48 18.21
CA GLU A 113 -1.57 2.90 16.90
C GLU A 113 -0.61 1.88 16.25
N ARG A 114 -0.16 0.86 17.00
CA ARG A 114 0.69 -0.23 16.49
C ARG A 114 -0.13 -1.43 15.98
N TYR A 115 -1.44 -1.30 15.84
CA TYR A 115 -2.26 -2.37 15.29
C TYR A 115 -1.83 -2.70 13.85
N GLY A 116 -1.47 -3.97 13.61
CA GLY A 116 -0.93 -4.43 12.32
C GLY A 116 0.58 -4.29 12.17
N HIS A 117 1.29 -3.80 13.18
CA HIS A 117 2.75 -3.79 13.21
C HIS A 117 3.30 -5.18 13.60
N ALA A 118 4.54 -5.47 13.19
CA ALA A 118 5.28 -6.63 13.66
C ALA A 118 5.44 -6.61 15.19
N ASP A 119 5.50 -7.81 15.77
CA ASP A 119 5.83 -7.95 17.18
C ASP A 119 7.30 -7.54 17.43
N PRO A 120 7.59 -6.89 18.58
CA PRO A 120 8.96 -6.58 18.96
C PRO A 120 9.83 -7.85 18.96
N GLY A 121 10.97 -7.81 18.28
CA GLY A 121 11.88 -8.96 18.20
C GLY A 121 11.67 -9.89 17.00
N ALA A 122 10.77 -9.55 16.08
CA ALA A 122 10.73 -10.19 14.77
C ALA A 122 12.10 -10.07 14.05
N PRO A 123 12.52 -11.09 13.29
CA PRO A 123 13.80 -11.05 12.58
C PRO A 123 13.83 -9.88 11.58
N SER A 124 14.72 -8.92 11.82
CA SER A 124 14.84 -7.71 11.00
C SER A 124 15.83 -7.91 9.87
N ARG A 125 15.51 -7.45 8.65
CA ARG A 125 16.48 -7.34 7.56
C ARG A 125 17.07 -5.93 7.53
N ALA A 126 18.32 -5.82 7.09
CA ALA A 126 18.90 -4.53 6.74
C ALA A 126 18.49 -4.17 5.31
N VAL A 127 17.86 -3.00 5.12
CA VAL A 127 17.37 -2.51 3.83
C VAL A 127 17.97 -1.13 3.54
N GLU A 128 18.49 -0.92 2.34
CA GLU A 128 18.90 0.40 1.83
C GLU A 128 17.93 0.86 0.73
N LEU A 129 17.16 1.91 1.01
CA LEU A 129 16.29 2.55 0.01
C LEU A 129 17.09 3.61 -0.75
N ARG A 130 17.18 3.48 -2.06
CA ARG A 130 17.79 4.48 -2.94
C ARG A 130 16.69 5.29 -3.61
N CYS A 131 16.71 6.61 -3.48
CA CYS A 131 15.70 7.46 -4.10
C CYS A 131 16.32 8.65 -4.86
N PRO A 132 15.69 9.10 -5.96
CA PRO A 132 16.02 10.36 -6.60
C PRO A 132 15.81 11.55 -5.68
N ARG A 133 16.57 12.62 -5.94
CA ARG A 133 16.52 13.89 -5.20
C ARG A 133 15.30 14.76 -5.57
N GLU A 134 14.08 14.22 -5.46
CA GLU A 134 12.82 14.91 -5.76
C GLU A 134 11.79 14.79 -4.61
N PRO A 135 10.87 15.77 -4.43
CA PRO A 135 9.95 15.78 -3.28
C PRO A 135 9.10 14.52 -3.15
N ARG A 136 8.52 14.03 -4.25
CA ARG A 136 7.67 12.82 -4.22
C ARG A 136 8.46 11.58 -3.82
N ALA A 137 9.63 11.37 -4.42
CA ALA A 137 10.47 10.21 -4.13
C ALA A 137 10.98 10.21 -2.68
N LEU A 138 11.30 11.38 -2.13
CA LEU A 138 11.68 11.53 -0.72
C LEU A 138 10.54 11.13 0.23
N VAL A 139 9.33 11.67 0.00
CA VAL A 139 8.15 11.34 0.81
C VAL A 139 7.78 9.86 0.67
N HIS A 140 7.86 9.30 -0.54
CA HIS A 140 7.64 7.87 -0.76
C HIS A 140 8.68 7.02 -0.01
N ALA A 141 9.97 7.39 -0.08
CA ALA A 141 11.03 6.68 0.62
C ALA A 141 10.84 6.71 2.15
N ASP A 142 10.48 7.85 2.73
CA ASP A 142 10.18 7.97 4.16
C ASP A 142 9.00 7.07 4.56
N VAL A 143 7.88 7.13 3.84
CA VAL A 143 6.71 6.29 4.15
C VAL A 143 7.00 4.81 3.95
N ILE A 144 7.73 4.42 2.90
CA ILE A 144 8.14 3.02 2.69
C ILE A 144 9.07 2.57 3.82
N ALA A 145 10.01 3.41 4.27
CA ALA A 145 10.86 3.09 5.41
C ALA A 145 10.03 2.90 6.69
N ARG A 146 9.05 3.77 6.96
CA ARG A 146 8.12 3.62 8.09
C ARG A 146 7.33 2.32 8.01
N LEU A 147 6.81 1.97 6.83
CA LEU A 147 6.07 0.73 6.60
C LEU A 147 6.94 -0.51 6.81
N LEU A 148 8.13 -0.56 6.23
CA LEU A 148 9.04 -1.71 6.39
C LEU A 148 9.48 -1.88 7.86
N ARG A 149 9.79 -0.77 8.55
CA ARG A 149 10.11 -0.78 9.99
C ARG A 149 8.92 -1.27 10.83
N ALA A 150 7.73 -0.76 10.56
CA ALA A 150 6.53 -1.06 11.33
C ALA A 150 6.02 -2.49 11.09
N VAL A 151 5.98 -2.93 9.83
CA VAL A 151 5.29 -4.16 9.43
C VAL A 151 6.23 -5.36 9.36
N HIS A 152 7.48 -5.16 8.94
CA HIS A 152 8.47 -6.23 8.79
C HIS A 152 9.53 -6.21 9.89
N GLY A 153 9.60 -5.14 10.69
CA GLY A 153 10.64 -4.96 11.70
C GLY A 153 12.00 -4.61 11.11
N ASP A 154 12.05 -4.22 9.83
CA ASP A 154 13.30 -4.02 9.11
C ASP A 154 14.08 -2.79 9.59
N THR A 155 15.41 -2.90 9.55
CA THR A 155 16.30 -1.75 9.74
C THR A 155 16.55 -1.10 8.39
N VAL A 156 15.93 0.06 8.17
CA VAL A 156 15.96 0.75 6.87
C VAL A 156 16.85 1.99 6.93
N ARG A 157 17.74 2.16 5.95
CA ARG A 157 18.43 3.43 5.68
C ARG A 157 17.98 4.00 4.35
N ILE A 158 17.85 5.32 4.26
CA ILE A 158 17.51 6.02 3.01
C ILE A 158 18.77 6.69 2.47
N ARG A 159 19.12 6.41 1.22
CA ARG A 159 20.20 7.05 0.47
C ARG A 159 19.60 7.82 -0.70
N CYS A 160 19.81 9.12 -0.73
CA CYS A 160 19.42 9.92 -1.89
C CYS A 160 20.55 9.92 -2.92
N VAL A 161 20.23 9.55 -4.17
CA VAL A 161 21.16 9.62 -5.29
C VAL A 161 20.79 10.80 -6.16
N GLY A 162 21.76 11.67 -6.43
CA GLY A 162 21.56 12.76 -7.38
C GLY A 162 21.38 12.16 -8.78
N VAL A 163 20.17 12.28 -9.33
CA VAL A 163 20.00 12.12 -10.77
C VAL A 163 20.63 13.37 -11.36
N GLY A 164 21.83 13.24 -11.93
CA GLY A 164 22.32 14.25 -12.86
C GLY A 164 21.21 14.40 -13.89
N VAL A 165 20.55 15.55 -13.93
CA VAL A 165 19.69 15.91 -15.04
C VAL A 165 20.62 15.85 -16.23
N GLY A 166 20.54 14.76 -17.00
CA GLY A 166 21.40 14.55 -18.14
C GLY A 166 21.34 15.81 -18.98
N ALA A 167 22.51 16.42 -19.17
CA ALA A 167 22.73 17.39 -20.21
C ALA A 167 22.24 16.77 -21.52
N ARG A 168 21.00 17.08 -21.91
CA ARG A 168 20.62 17.00 -23.31
C ARG A 168 21.33 18.16 -23.96
N ALA A 169 22.40 17.83 -24.66
CA ALA A 169 23.09 18.73 -25.56
C ALA A 169 22.06 19.53 -26.38
N GLY A 170 22.18 20.85 -26.35
CA GLY A 170 21.56 21.72 -27.35
C GLY A 170 20.41 22.62 -26.89
N VAL A 171 20.43 23.21 -25.70
CA VAL A 171 19.74 24.50 -25.49
C VAL A 171 20.55 25.38 -24.53
N SER A 172 21.25 26.39 -25.06
CA SER A 172 21.80 27.48 -24.25
C SER A 172 20.65 28.30 -23.68
N HIS A 173 20.43 28.23 -22.37
CA HIS A 173 19.72 29.28 -21.65
C HIS A 173 20.74 30.33 -21.20
N ALA A 174 20.60 31.54 -21.73
CA ALA A 174 21.31 32.72 -21.23
C ALA A 174 20.65 33.17 -19.92
N GLY A 175 21.11 32.59 -18.81
CA GLY A 175 20.70 32.95 -17.46
C GLY A 175 21.16 31.87 -16.48
N PRO A 176 21.72 32.22 -15.31
CA PRO A 176 22.09 31.21 -14.33
C PRO A 176 20.81 30.44 -13.94
N PRO A 177 20.81 29.09 -14.00
CA PRO A 177 19.67 28.32 -13.51
C PRO A 177 19.41 28.71 -12.06
N PRO A 178 18.14 28.81 -11.61
CA PRO A 178 17.85 28.99 -10.20
C PRO A 178 18.56 27.86 -9.43
N PRO A 179 19.22 28.17 -8.30
CA PRO A 179 19.92 27.14 -7.55
C PRO A 179 18.90 26.04 -7.20
N PRO A 180 19.22 24.75 -7.41
CA PRO A 180 18.31 23.69 -7.00
C PRO A 180 18.05 23.87 -5.52
N ALA A 181 16.78 23.98 -5.12
CA ALA A 181 16.41 23.98 -3.71
C ALA A 181 17.14 22.81 -3.05
N SER A 182 17.95 23.11 -2.04
CA SER A 182 18.70 22.09 -1.33
C SER A 182 17.70 21.10 -0.73
N VAL A 183 18.01 19.80 -0.71
CA VAL A 183 17.14 18.81 -0.06
C VAL A 183 16.87 19.16 1.40
N SER A 184 17.74 19.94 2.05
CA SER A 184 17.45 20.47 3.38
C SER A 184 16.17 21.32 3.39
N ALA A 185 15.96 22.18 2.38
CA ALA A 185 14.73 22.99 2.29
C ALA A 185 13.47 22.10 2.15
N TRP A 186 13.57 20.99 1.41
CA TRP A 186 12.47 20.03 1.27
C TRP A 186 12.26 19.17 2.51
N ALA A 187 13.34 18.74 3.15
CA ALA A 187 13.30 17.95 4.37
C ALA A 187 12.64 18.75 5.50
N ASP A 188 13.00 20.02 5.65
CA ASP A 188 12.40 20.91 6.62
C ASP A 188 10.92 21.17 6.29
N LEU A 189 10.60 21.43 5.01
CA LEU A 189 9.22 21.68 4.58
C LEU A 189 8.28 20.50 4.79
N LEU A 190 8.75 19.28 4.49
CA LEU A 190 7.96 18.06 4.52
C LEU A 190 8.10 17.30 5.84
N ALA A 191 8.77 17.91 6.83
CA ALA A 191 9.08 17.33 8.14
C ALA A 191 9.69 15.93 8.01
N LEU A 192 10.64 15.75 7.09
CA LEU A 192 11.32 14.48 6.89
C LEU A 192 12.30 14.20 8.05
N PRO A 193 12.44 12.95 8.48
CA PRO A 193 13.34 12.59 9.56
C PRO A 193 14.82 12.77 9.16
N ALA A 194 15.66 13.05 10.16
CA ALA A 194 17.08 13.37 9.97
C ALA A 194 17.97 12.16 9.59
N ASP A 195 17.41 10.95 9.53
CA ASP A 195 18.11 9.69 9.21
C ASP A 195 18.35 9.47 7.69
N ILE A 196 18.00 10.47 6.86
CA ILE A 196 18.22 10.44 5.42
C ILE A 196 19.66 10.85 5.11
N SER A 197 20.47 9.89 4.63
CA SER A 197 21.84 10.15 4.20
C SER A 197 21.87 10.76 2.80
N LEU A 198 22.45 11.96 2.70
CA LEU A 198 22.60 12.70 1.44
C LEU A 198 24.05 12.59 0.96
N THR A 199 24.29 11.79 -0.08
CA THR A 199 25.60 11.83 -0.77
C THR A 199 25.58 12.93 -1.83
N PRO A 200 26.56 13.86 -1.85
CA PRO A 200 26.74 14.81 -2.93
C PRO A 200 26.95 14.09 -4.27
N VAL A 201 26.62 14.76 -5.38
CA VAL A 201 27.01 14.31 -6.71
C VAL A 201 28.52 14.53 -6.82
N ASP A 202 29.31 13.47 -6.81
CA ASP A 202 30.65 13.56 -7.39
C ASP A 202 30.44 13.76 -8.89
N ALA A 203 30.78 14.95 -9.39
CA ALA A 203 30.87 15.19 -10.81
C ALA A 203 31.83 14.13 -11.40
N PRO A 204 31.49 13.48 -12.53
CA PRO A 204 32.48 12.65 -13.21
C PRO A 204 33.70 13.54 -13.47
N ALA A 205 34.88 13.12 -12.99
CA ALA A 205 36.12 13.83 -13.26
C ALA A 205 36.22 14.08 -14.76
N ASP A 206 36.46 15.34 -15.14
CA ASP A 206 36.71 15.75 -16.52
C ASP A 206 37.85 14.90 -17.09
N VAL A 207 37.49 13.83 -17.80
CA VAL A 207 38.40 13.21 -18.74
C VAL A 207 38.29 14.06 -20.00
N SER A 208 39.07 15.13 -20.06
CA SER A 208 39.30 15.86 -21.31
C SER A 208 39.84 14.87 -22.35
N PRO A 209 39.15 14.63 -23.48
CA PRO A 209 39.62 13.67 -24.48
C PRO A 209 40.56 14.31 -25.52
N PHE A 210 41.14 15.47 -25.23
CA PHE A 210 42.05 16.16 -26.15
C PHE A 210 43.30 16.68 -25.42
N ALA A 211 44.20 15.76 -25.14
CA ALA A 211 45.62 16.05 -24.97
C ALA A 211 46.39 14.93 -25.66
N ASP A 212 46.56 15.06 -26.98
CA ASP A 212 47.69 14.58 -27.78
C ASP A 212 47.30 14.44 -29.26
N ALA A 213 47.74 15.37 -30.10
CA ALA A 213 48.34 15.11 -31.42
C ALA A 213 48.57 16.41 -32.23
N PRO A 214 49.60 16.47 -33.09
CA PRO A 214 50.26 17.70 -33.52
C PRO A 214 49.68 18.33 -34.81
N ALA A 215 50.17 19.52 -35.10
CA ALA A 215 49.91 20.31 -36.31
C ALA A 215 50.13 19.52 -37.62
N ASP A 216 49.23 19.65 -38.60
CA ASP A 216 49.47 20.45 -39.82
C ASP A 216 48.31 20.40 -40.83
N THR A 217 48.13 21.54 -41.50
CA THR A 217 47.59 21.75 -42.87
C THR A 217 46.18 21.26 -43.27
N SER A 218 45.33 22.24 -43.62
CA SER A 218 44.15 22.07 -44.50
C SER A 218 44.55 21.67 -45.93
N PRO A 219 43.63 21.11 -46.76
CA PRO A 219 42.79 22.00 -47.58
C PRO A 219 41.34 21.54 -47.85
N SER A 220 40.48 22.55 -47.98
CA SER A 220 39.44 22.83 -48.99
C SER A 220 38.56 21.74 -49.62
N ALA A 221 37.25 22.02 -49.51
CA ALA A 221 36.18 21.97 -50.52
C ALA A 221 35.98 20.71 -51.39
N ASP A 222 34.79 20.11 -51.31
CA ASP A 222 33.74 20.33 -52.33
C ASP A 222 32.40 19.67 -51.93
N THR A 223 31.32 20.23 -52.49
CA THR A 223 29.91 19.90 -52.21
C THR A 223 29.35 18.96 -53.33
N PRO A 224 28.03 18.75 -53.47
CA PRO A 224 27.11 17.79 -52.82
C PRO A 224 26.61 16.70 -53.80
N ALA A 225 25.76 15.76 -53.36
CA ALA A 225 24.50 15.40 -54.03
C ALA A 225 23.79 14.19 -53.39
N ASP A 226 22.48 14.38 -53.20
CA ASP A 226 21.33 13.49 -53.40
C ASP A 226 21.42 11.96 -53.22
N VAL A 227 20.39 11.41 -52.57
CA VAL A 227 19.35 10.53 -53.17
C VAL A 227 18.71 9.69 -52.04
N SER A 228 17.48 10.05 -51.66
CA SER A 228 16.45 9.12 -51.13
C SER A 228 15.92 8.27 -52.32
N PRO A 229 15.34 7.04 -52.17
CA PRO A 229 14.18 6.82 -51.30
C PRO A 229 13.87 5.36 -50.81
N PHE A 230 12.90 5.32 -49.89
CA PHE A 230 11.86 4.32 -49.61
C PHE A 230 11.81 2.95 -50.34
N ALA A 231 11.56 1.89 -49.55
CA ALA A 231 10.58 0.80 -49.70
C ALA A 231 10.95 -0.31 -48.69
N ASP A 232 10.13 -1.17 -48.10
CA ASP A 232 8.68 -1.42 -48.01
C ASP A 232 8.54 -2.42 -46.83
N ALA A 233 7.39 -2.45 -46.17
CA ALA A 233 6.98 -3.55 -45.27
C ALA A 233 6.47 -4.76 -46.14
N PRO A 234 5.80 -5.84 -45.66
CA PRO A 234 5.39 -6.21 -44.30
C PRO A 234 5.42 -7.76 -43.98
N ALA A 235 4.91 -8.09 -42.79
CA ALA A 235 4.04 -9.22 -42.43
C ALA A 235 4.56 -10.70 -42.37
N ASP A 236 4.35 -11.25 -41.16
CA ASP A 236 3.50 -12.41 -40.86
C ASP A 236 4.06 -13.78 -40.43
N THR A 237 3.43 -14.27 -39.36
CA THR A 237 3.12 -15.67 -38.98
C THR A 237 4.20 -16.62 -38.42
N SER A 238 3.95 -17.05 -37.18
CA SER A 238 4.32 -18.36 -36.55
C SER A 238 3.63 -19.54 -37.29
N PRO A 239 3.83 -20.87 -37.00
CA PRO A 239 4.25 -21.51 -35.74
C PRO A 239 4.99 -22.89 -35.81
N SER A 240 5.20 -23.49 -34.61
CA SER A 240 5.08 -24.93 -34.27
C SER A 240 6.30 -25.88 -34.14
N ALA A 241 6.24 -26.64 -33.02
CA ALA A 241 6.59 -28.05 -32.77
C ALA A 241 7.82 -28.38 -31.88
N GLY A 242 7.56 -29.15 -30.80
CA GLY A 242 8.49 -29.66 -29.76
C GLY A 242 9.28 -30.93 -30.16
N PRO A 243 9.56 -31.94 -29.30
CA PRO A 243 9.13 -32.15 -27.89
C PRO A 243 10.17 -32.80 -26.90
N ARG A 244 9.74 -32.91 -25.62
CA ARG A 244 9.96 -33.97 -24.57
C ARG A 244 11.37 -34.49 -24.17
N ALA A 245 11.61 -34.55 -22.85
CA ALA A 245 12.00 -35.79 -22.15
C ALA A 245 11.86 -35.67 -20.62
N ASP A 246 11.37 -36.76 -20.02
CA ASP A 246 11.10 -37.03 -18.61
C ASP A 246 12.37 -37.18 -17.74
N ALA A 247 12.21 -37.00 -16.42
CA ALA A 247 12.51 -38.00 -15.36
C ALA A 247 12.92 -37.34 -14.03
N SER A 248 12.07 -37.49 -13.01
CA SER A 248 12.51 -37.58 -11.61
C SER A 248 12.88 -39.04 -11.29
N PRO A 249 13.69 -39.26 -10.25
CA PRO A 249 13.16 -40.13 -9.19
C PRO A 249 13.49 -39.68 -7.76
N PHE A 250 12.64 -40.19 -6.87
CA PHE A 250 12.60 -40.04 -5.42
C PHE A 250 13.47 -41.12 -4.72
N ALA A 251 13.70 -40.91 -3.41
CA ALA A 251 13.99 -41.89 -2.36
C ALA A 251 15.46 -42.18 -1.95
N ALA A 252 15.79 -41.80 -0.71
CA ALA A 252 16.46 -42.67 0.27
C ALA A 252 16.13 -42.21 1.70
N ALA A 253 15.91 -43.19 2.58
CA ALA A 253 15.31 -43.13 3.91
C ALA A 253 16.36 -42.93 5.04
N PRO A 254 15.97 -42.92 6.34
CA PRO A 254 16.68 -42.26 7.45
C PRO A 254 17.65 -43.18 8.22
N ALA A 255 18.51 -42.59 9.05
CA ALA A 255 19.27 -43.28 10.09
C ALA A 255 19.23 -42.47 11.41
N ASP A 256 19.17 -43.21 12.50
CA ASP A 256 18.77 -42.83 13.85
C ASP A 256 19.94 -43.04 14.85
N LEU A 257 19.88 -42.37 16.03
CA LEU A 257 20.67 -42.56 17.27
C LEU A 257 22.17 -42.11 17.22
N GLY A 258 22.75 -41.34 18.14
CA GLY A 258 22.53 -41.09 19.57
C GLY A 258 23.61 -40.12 20.12
N PRO A 259 23.77 -39.95 21.46
CA PRO A 259 23.88 -38.62 22.08
C PRO A 259 25.27 -38.19 22.60
N ALA A 260 25.31 -36.94 23.08
CA ALA A 260 26.26 -36.30 23.99
C ALA A 260 27.52 -35.68 23.38
N THR A 261 27.62 -34.34 23.48
CA THR A 261 28.60 -33.66 24.36
C THR A 261 28.44 -32.14 24.19
N ALA A 262 28.23 -31.42 25.29
CA ALA A 262 28.37 -29.97 25.35
C ALA A 262 29.87 -29.60 25.43
N PRO A 263 30.31 -28.56 24.73
CA PRO A 263 31.36 -27.68 25.27
C PRO A 263 30.98 -26.19 25.03
N PRO A 264 31.75 -25.21 25.51
CA PRO A 264 31.30 -24.22 26.49
C PRO A 264 30.94 -22.87 25.86
N ASP A 265 30.32 -22.04 26.70
CA ASP A 265 30.09 -20.61 26.48
C ASP A 265 31.36 -19.87 26.03
N GLY A 266 31.16 -18.96 25.07
CA GLY A 266 32.18 -17.99 24.67
C GLY A 266 32.46 -17.99 23.17
N ASN A 267 31.46 -17.69 22.35
CA ASN A 267 31.73 -17.16 21.02
C ASN A 267 30.95 -15.85 20.85
N ASP A 268 31.65 -14.74 21.05
CA ASP A 268 31.31 -13.46 20.42
C ASP A 268 31.25 -13.73 18.92
N THR A 269 30.08 -14.17 18.48
CA THR A 269 29.80 -14.33 17.07
C THR A 269 29.65 -12.91 16.59
N ALA A 270 30.75 -12.36 16.07
CA ALA A 270 30.71 -11.16 15.26
C ALA A 270 29.66 -11.43 14.19
N VAL A 271 28.47 -10.87 14.39
CA VAL A 271 27.38 -10.88 13.42
C VAL A 271 27.96 -10.16 12.23
N THR A 272 28.44 -10.92 11.25
CA THR A 272 28.84 -10.39 9.95
C THR A 272 27.65 -9.54 9.50
N PRO A 273 27.79 -8.22 9.32
CA PRO A 273 26.65 -7.38 8.99
C PRO A 273 26.09 -7.90 7.67
N ALA A 274 24.90 -8.49 7.72
CA ALA A 274 24.23 -8.97 6.53
C ALA A 274 24.20 -7.83 5.51
N THR A 275 24.72 -8.08 4.31
CA THR A 275 24.75 -7.09 3.24
C THR A 275 23.34 -6.55 3.04
N PRO A 276 23.11 -5.23 3.16
CA PRO A 276 21.76 -4.68 3.12
C PRO A 276 21.12 -4.93 1.75
N VAL A 277 19.86 -5.33 1.75
CA VAL A 277 19.08 -5.44 0.52
C VAL A 277 18.85 -4.04 -0.03
N THR A 278 19.33 -3.77 -1.24
CA THR A 278 19.15 -2.46 -1.89
C THR A 278 17.84 -2.43 -2.67
N LEU A 279 17.02 -1.40 -2.46
CA LEU A 279 15.75 -1.19 -3.15
C LEU A 279 15.68 0.22 -3.75
N ASP A 280 15.39 0.33 -5.04
CA ASP A 280 15.23 1.63 -5.69
C ASP A 280 13.77 2.12 -5.64
N ILE A 281 13.61 3.41 -5.33
CA ILE A 281 12.36 4.18 -5.46
C ILE A 281 12.35 4.81 -6.85
N ARG A 282 11.27 4.58 -7.59
CA ARG A 282 11.15 5.10 -8.97
C ARG A 282 10.93 6.62 -8.96
N PRO A 283 11.48 7.35 -9.95
CA PRO A 283 11.15 8.76 -10.15
C PRO A 283 9.68 8.92 -10.56
N THR A 284 9.17 10.12 -10.36
CA THR A 284 7.85 10.53 -10.82
C THR A 284 7.76 10.36 -12.35
N PRO A 285 6.71 9.70 -12.89
CA PRO A 285 6.60 9.45 -14.32
C PRO A 285 6.59 10.75 -15.12
N ALA A 286 7.48 10.84 -16.12
CA ALA A 286 7.48 11.92 -17.10
C ALA A 286 6.41 11.62 -18.17
N VAL A 287 5.47 12.54 -18.37
CA VAL A 287 4.53 12.49 -19.50
C VAL A 287 5.06 13.44 -20.58
N PRO A 288 5.22 13.02 -21.85
CA PRO A 288 5.48 13.96 -22.93
C PRO A 288 4.31 14.93 -23.00
N ALA A 289 4.60 16.24 -22.94
CA ALA A 289 3.57 17.26 -23.12
C ALA A 289 2.84 17.02 -24.45
N PRO A 290 1.51 17.23 -24.53
CA PRO A 290 0.86 17.33 -25.83
C PRO A 290 1.60 18.39 -26.64
N ALA A 291 1.91 18.09 -27.90
CA ALA A 291 2.56 19.06 -28.79
C ALA A 291 1.74 20.36 -28.76
N PRO A 292 2.38 21.52 -28.54
CA PRO A 292 1.65 22.78 -28.56
C PRO A 292 0.98 22.94 -29.92
N PRO A 293 -0.25 23.49 -30.00
CA PRO A 293 -0.87 23.79 -31.27
C PRO A 293 0.08 24.68 -32.09
N GLU A 294 0.23 24.38 -33.38
CA GLU A 294 1.04 25.15 -34.32
C GLU A 294 0.52 26.59 -34.38
N GLY A 295 1.10 27.47 -33.57
CA GLY A 295 0.65 28.86 -33.48
C GLY A 295 1.23 29.65 -32.31
N ASP A 296 1.64 28.99 -31.22
CA ASP A 296 2.17 29.69 -30.04
C ASP A 296 3.62 29.24 -29.75
N ARG A 297 4.57 29.84 -30.47
CA ARG A 297 6.02 29.75 -30.19
C ARG A 297 6.47 30.87 -29.26
N ALA A 298 5.69 31.14 -28.21
CA ALA A 298 6.11 32.00 -27.10
C ALA A 298 6.66 31.12 -25.96
N GLU A 299 7.97 31.23 -25.74
CA GLU A 299 8.72 30.89 -24.52
C GLU A 299 8.40 29.54 -23.86
N GLY A 300 9.22 28.55 -24.23
CA GLY A 300 9.18 27.19 -23.71
C GLY A 300 9.32 27.13 -22.19
N ARG A 301 8.19 26.89 -21.51
CA ARG A 301 8.17 26.36 -20.15
C ARG A 301 8.18 24.83 -20.24
N ALA A 302 9.34 24.23 -20.00
CA ALA A 302 9.43 22.78 -19.80
C ALA A 302 8.50 22.37 -18.64
N PRO A 303 7.82 21.20 -18.70
CA PRO A 303 7.06 20.70 -17.57
C PRO A 303 8.04 20.16 -16.52
N ALA A 304 8.68 21.08 -15.78
CA ALA A 304 9.33 20.79 -14.52
C ALA A 304 8.33 20.08 -13.59
N GLY A 305 8.83 19.37 -12.58
CA GLY A 305 8.04 18.66 -11.58
C GLY A 305 6.95 19.52 -10.93
N THR A 306 6.20 18.90 -10.03
CA THR A 306 5.24 19.59 -9.16
C THR A 306 5.75 20.96 -8.71
N PRO A 307 5.12 22.09 -9.10
CA PRO A 307 5.67 23.41 -8.86
C PRO A 307 5.87 23.61 -7.35
N GLU A 308 7.10 23.91 -6.96
CA GLU A 308 7.54 23.98 -5.57
C GLU A 308 6.72 24.96 -4.73
N SER A 309 6.34 26.09 -5.33
CA SER A 309 5.44 27.08 -4.75
C SER A 309 4.09 26.51 -4.33
N ASP A 310 3.54 25.53 -5.07
CA ASP A 310 2.24 24.94 -4.75
C ASP A 310 2.34 24.04 -3.52
N LEU A 311 3.43 23.26 -3.38
CA LEU A 311 3.68 22.43 -2.20
C LEU A 311 3.90 23.27 -0.95
N LEU A 312 4.69 24.35 -1.06
CA LEU A 312 4.95 25.29 0.04
C LEU A 312 3.65 25.90 0.60
N SER A 313 2.66 26.13 -0.25
CA SER A 313 1.39 26.74 0.16
C SER A 313 0.43 25.81 0.93
N LEU A 314 0.68 24.49 0.94
CA LEU A 314 -0.23 23.50 1.52
C LEU A 314 0.07 23.18 3.00
N GLY A 315 1.27 23.47 3.48
CA GLY A 315 1.76 22.92 4.74
C GLY A 315 2.13 21.43 4.62
N PRO A 316 2.82 20.87 5.64
CA PRO A 316 3.48 19.57 5.55
C PRO A 316 2.51 18.42 5.28
N ASP A 317 1.43 18.33 6.07
CA ASP A 317 0.45 17.25 5.96
C ASP A 317 -0.23 17.16 4.59
N ALA A 318 -0.74 18.31 4.11
CA ALA A 318 -1.46 18.36 2.84
C ALA A 318 -0.52 18.18 1.65
N ALA A 319 0.72 18.67 1.75
CA ALA A 319 1.76 18.39 0.75
C ALA A 319 2.09 16.89 0.68
N ARG A 320 2.33 16.23 1.83
CA ARG A 320 2.59 14.79 1.90
C ARG A 320 1.42 13.99 1.32
N TRP A 321 0.20 14.29 1.72
CA TRP A 321 -0.99 13.63 1.18
C TRP A 321 -1.10 13.78 -0.34
N ALA A 322 -0.91 14.99 -0.87
CA ALA A 322 -0.99 15.26 -2.31
C ALA A 322 0.05 14.45 -3.12
N LEU A 323 1.21 14.12 -2.54
CA LEU A 323 2.28 13.34 -3.16
C LEU A 323 2.08 11.81 -3.03
N LEU A 324 1.39 11.38 -1.98
CA LEU A 324 1.20 9.96 -1.61
C LEU A 324 -0.11 9.36 -2.13
N HIS A 325 -1.19 10.14 -2.17
CA HIS A 325 -2.53 9.64 -2.51
C HIS A 325 -2.69 9.21 -3.99
N PRO A 326 -2.14 9.92 -4.99
CA PRO A 326 -2.21 9.49 -6.38
C PRO A 326 -1.43 8.19 -6.62
N ALA A 327 -1.90 7.37 -7.56
CA ALA A 327 -1.21 6.13 -7.91
C ALA A 327 0.22 6.40 -8.41
N PRO A 328 1.14 5.42 -8.33
CA PRO A 328 2.55 5.65 -8.70
C PRO A 328 2.75 6.13 -10.14
N HIS A 329 1.86 5.74 -11.05
CA HIS A 329 1.88 6.13 -12.46
C HIS A 329 1.18 7.47 -12.74
N ASP A 330 0.43 8.00 -11.77
CA ASP A 330 -0.26 9.28 -11.91
C ASP A 330 0.62 10.43 -11.46
N ARG A 331 0.52 11.57 -12.15
CA ARG A 331 1.23 12.79 -11.73
C ARG A 331 0.48 13.50 -10.59
N PRO A 332 1.15 13.84 -9.47
CA PRO A 332 0.53 14.61 -8.40
C PRO A 332 0.09 16.00 -8.87
N ARG A 333 -1.05 16.45 -8.37
CA ARG A 333 -1.58 17.79 -8.60
C ARG A 333 -1.84 18.47 -7.25
N PRO A 334 -0.80 18.85 -6.49
CA PRO A 334 -1.02 19.64 -5.29
C PRO A 334 -1.67 20.95 -5.67
N GLY A 335 -2.53 21.43 -4.79
CA GLY A 335 -3.27 22.65 -4.99
C GLY A 335 -4.21 22.86 -3.82
N ARG A 336 -4.77 24.07 -3.75
CA ARG A 336 -5.59 24.53 -2.62
C ARG A 336 -6.79 23.63 -2.30
N ALA A 337 -7.20 22.74 -3.21
CA ALA A 337 -8.22 21.72 -2.96
C ALA A 337 -7.93 20.86 -1.72
N TYR A 338 -6.66 20.57 -1.41
CA TYR A 338 -6.29 19.80 -0.22
C TYR A 338 -6.41 20.58 1.10
N LEU A 339 -6.58 21.90 1.04
CA LEU A 339 -6.84 22.76 2.20
C LEU A 339 -8.34 22.92 2.48
N VAL A 340 -9.19 22.52 1.55
CA VAL A 340 -10.63 22.72 1.66
C VAL A 340 -11.20 21.72 2.66
N GLN A 341 -11.88 22.22 3.69
CA GLN A 341 -12.61 21.42 4.68
C GLN A 341 -13.98 21.00 4.13
N ARG A 342 -13.97 20.06 3.19
CA ARG A 342 -15.17 19.48 2.55
C ARG A 342 -14.99 17.98 2.38
N GLU A 343 -16.11 17.26 2.31
CA GLU A 343 -16.10 15.81 2.12
C GLU A 343 -15.40 15.33 0.84
N SER A 344 -15.34 16.17 -0.19
CA SER A 344 -14.62 15.88 -1.44
C SER A 344 -13.10 15.86 -1.28
N ASN A 345 -12.56 16.41 -0.19
CA ASN A 345 -11.16 16.35 0.14
C ASN A 345 -10.88 15.08 0.98
N PRO A 346 -10.20 14.06 0.43
CA PRO A 346 -10.01 12.80 1.13
C PRO A 346 -9.12 12.94 2.37
N LEU A 347 -8.15 13.86 2.39
CA LEU A 347 -7.35 14.14 3.59
C LEU A 347 -8.22 14.68 4.72
N PHE A 348 -9.03 15.70 4.42
CA PHE A 348 -9.96 16.27 5.40
C PHE A 348 -10.91 15.20 5.91
N ARG A 349 -11.46 14.38 5.04
CA ARG A 349 -12.40 13.31 5.40
C ARG A 349 -11.79 12.30 6.39
N VAL A 350 -10.54 11.88 6.16
CA VAL A 350 -9.79 10.98 7.05
C VAL A 350 -9.54 11.64 8.41
N ARG A 351 -9.01 12.87 8.43
CA ARG A 351 -8.76 13.61 9.69
C ARG A 351 -10.06 13.91 10.44
N TYR A 352 -11.14 14.20 9.71
CA TYR A 352 -12.46 14.50 10.28
C TYR A 352 -13.08 13.26 10.94
N ALA A 353 -12.98 12.09 10.31
CA ALA A 353 -13.42 10.84 10.93
C ALA A 353 -12.66 10.56 12.23
N HIS A 354 -11.33 10.78 12.25
CA HIS A 354 -10.53 10.65 13.47
C HIS A 354 -10.94 11.65 14.56
N ALA A 355 -11.00 12.95 14.23
CA ALA A 355 -11.40 13.99 15.17
C ALA A 355 -12.83 13.78 15.70
N ARG A 356 -13.74 13.25 14.87
CA ARG A 356 -15.11 12.90 15.28
C ARG A 356 -15.13 11.73 16.25
N ALA A 357 -14.31 10.69 16.04
CA ALA A 357 -14.16 9.60 17.00
C ALA A 357 -13.63 10.10 18.35
N ARG A 358 -12.64 11.01 18.34
CA ARG A 358 -12.14 11.67 19.56
C ARG A 358 -13.19 12.52 20.24
N ALA A 359 -14.01 13.25 19.49
CA ALA A 359 -15.12 14.02 20.03
C ALA A 359 -16.17 13.14 20.70
N LEU A 360 -16.49 11.96 20.14
CA LEU A 360 -17.43 11.02 20.76
C LEU A 360 -16.93 10.50 22.10
N LEU A 361 -15.63 10.22 22.23
CA LEU A 361 -15.03 9.80 23.51
C LEU A 361 -15.18 10.89 24.59
N ARG A 362 -14.92 12.16 24.24
CA ARG A 362 -15.12 13.29 25.16
C ARG A 362 -16.59 13.43 25.56
N ASN A 363 -17.49 13.43 24.57
CA ASN A 363 -18.92 13.56 24.83
C ASN A 363 -19.48 12.40 25.66
N ALA A 364 -18.99 11.17 25.45
CA ALA A 364 -19.40 10.03 26.27
C ALA A 364 -18.92 10.15 27.72
N ALA A 365 -17.69 10.65 27.92
CA ALA A 365 -17.18 10.94 29.25
C ALA A 365 -18.03 12.00 29.96
N ASP A 366 -18.45 13.06 29.26
CA ASP A 366 -19.38 14.08 29.78
C ASP A 366 -20.75 13.48 30.17
N LEU A 367 -21.19 12.44 29.45
CA LEU A 367 -22.39 11.65 29.76
C LEU A 367 -22.16 10.56 30.82
N GLY A 368 -20.95 10.44 31.37
CA GLY A 368 -20.62 9.52 32.47
C GLY A 368 -20.40 8.06 32.05
N PHE A 369 -20.06 7.78 30.78
CA PHE A 369 -19.71 6.43 30.35
C PHE A 369 -18.45 6.39 29.46
N GLY A 370 -17.83 5.21 29.40
CA GLY A 370 -16.61 4.97 28.64
C GLY A 370 -16.74 3.77 27.70
N PRO A 371 -15.76 3.60 26.79
CA PRO A 371 -15.73 2.51 25.83
C PRO A 371 -15.55 1.17 26.54
N GLU A 372 -16.33 0.17 26.14
CA GLU A 372 -16.20 -1.21 26.62
C GLU A 372 -16.50 -2.16 25.46
N PRO A 373 -15.52 -2.98 25.00
CA PRO A 373 -15.73 -3.90 23.89
C PRO A 373 -16.90 -4.86 24.16
N GLY A 374 -17.73 -5.07 23.14
CA GLY A 374 -18.92 -5.92 23.24
C GLY A 374 -19.59 -6.13 21.88
N PRO A 375 -20.75 -6.80 21.84
CA PRO A 375 -21.49 -7.05 20.61
C PRO A 375 -21.96 -5.74 19.98
N VAL A 376 -21.83 -5.64 18.66
CA VAL A 376 -22.24 -4.47 17.87
C VAL A 376 -23.03 -4.90 16.65
N ASP A 377 -24.27 -4.44 16.58
CA ASP A 377 -25.20 -4.78 15.50
C ASP A 377 -25.22 -3.75 14.38
N GLY A 378 -25.71 -4.19 13.22
CA GLY A 378 -26.04 -3.31 12.09
C GLY A 378 -25.05 -3.37 10.93
N ALA A 379 -25.53 -2.94 9.76
CA ALA A 379 -24.74 -2.99 8.53
C ALA A 379 -23.52 -2.05 8.57
N ALA A 380 -23.66 -0.86 9.16
CA ALA A 380 -22.55 0.08 9.33
C ALA A 380 -21.44 -0.48 10.25
N ALA A 381 -21.82 -1.13 11.36
CA ALA A 381 -20.87 -1.80 12.26
C ALA A 381 -20.09 -2.90 11.52
N ARG A 382 -20.79 -3.77 10.78
CA ARG A 382 -20.17 -4.83 9.98
C ARG A 382 -19.24 -4.30 8.90
N ALA A 383 -19.64 -3.25 8.19
CA ALA A 383 -18.80 -2.61 7.18
C ALA A 383 -17.51 -2.05 7.79
N LEU A 384 -17.61 -1.37 8.93
CA LEU A 384 -16.46 -0.83 9.64
C LEU A 384 -15.54 -1.96 10.15
N LEU A 385 -16.08 -2.98 10.83
CA LEU A 385 -15.31 -4.13 11.30
C LEU A 385 -14.56 -4.84 10.17
N ALA A 386 -15.19 -5.00 9.00
CA ALA A 386 -14.55 -5.61 7.83
C ALA A 386 -13.31 -4.83 7.38
N VAL A 387 -13.40 -3.51 7.27
CA VAL A 387 -12.29 -2.66 6.83
C VAL A 387 -11.19 -2.61 7.90
N LEU A 388 -11.54 -2.50 9.18
CA LEU A 388 -10.56 -2.52 10.28
C LEU A 388 -9.81 -3.86 10.37
N ALA A 389 -10.51 -4.98 10.13
CA ALA A 389 -9.88 -6.29 10.10
C ALA A 389 -8.87 -6.43 8.95
N ASP A 390 -9.10 -5.78 7.81
CA ASP A 390 -8.19 -5.85 6.66
C ASP A 390 -6.93 -4.98 6.83
N HIS A 391 -6.93 -4.04 7.78
CA HIS A 391 -5.85 -3.07 7.98
C HIS A 391 -4.44 -3.68 8.05
N PRO A 392 -4.15 -4.70 8.89
CA PRO A 392 -2.80 -5.31 8.95
C PRO A 392 -2.35 -5.86 7.61
N ARG A 393 -3.29 -6.41 6.82
CA ARG A 393 -2.99 -6.97 5.50
C ARG A 393 -2.73 -5.88 4.46
N VAL A 394 -3.41 -4.74 4.58
CA VAL A 394 -3.14 -3.59 3.72
C VAL A 394 -1.76 -3.02 4.02
N LEU A 395 -1.37 -2.93 5.30
CA LEU A 395 -0.03 -2.49 5.69
C LEU A 395 1.05 -3.39 5.11
N ASP A 396 0.91 -4.71 5.24
CA ASP A 396 1.85 -5.68 4.66
C ASP A 396 1.92 -5.60 3.12
N GLY A 397 0.78 -5.47 2.45
CA GLY A 397 0.74 -5.24 1.01
C GLY A 397 1.38 -3.92 0.58
N ALA A 398 1.18 -2.84 1.35
CA ALA A 398 1.79 -1.54 1.08
C ALA A 398 3.31 -1.59 1.25
N ALA A 399 3.80 -2.28 2.28
CA ALA A 399 5.23 -2.50 2.54
C ALA A 399 5.86 -3.36 1.43
N THR A 400 5.30 -4.56 1.18
CA THR A 400 5.82 -5.54 0.21
C THR A 400 5.89 -4.98 -1.21
N HIS A 401 4.84 -4.27 -1.64
CA HIS A 401 4.78 -3.71 -2.98
C HIS A 401 5.32 -2.28 -3.08
N ARG A 402 5.81 -1.70 -1.96
CA ARG A 402 6.31 -0.32 -1.89
C ARG A 402 5.30 0.68 -2.46
N ALA A 403 4.03 0.51 -2.06
CA ALA A 403 2.88 1.21 -2.63
C ALA A 403 2.13 1.97 -1.53
N PRO A 404 2.66 3.13 -1.08
CA PRO A 404 2.07 3.89 0.04
C PRO A 404 0.69 4.47 -0.28
N ASP A 405 0.37 4.64 -1.56
CA ASP A 405 -0.96 5.03 -2.05
C ASP A 405 -2.05 4.01 -1.66
N ARG A 406 -1.69 2.74 -1.47
CA ARG A 406 -2.63 1.71 -0.96
C ARG A 406 -3.06 2.00 0.47
N LEU A 407 -2.14 2.45 1.34
CA LEU A 407 -2.46 2.85 2.70
C LEU A 407 -3.34 4.09 2.70
N ALA A 408 -2.98 5.13 1.91
CA ALA A 408 -3.78 6.35 1.82
C ALA A 408 -5.24 6.06 1.40
N ARG A 409 -5.44 5.25 0.34
CA ARG A 409 -6.78 4.83 -0.13
C ARG A 409 -7.51 3.99 0.91
N HIS A 410 -6.82 3.13 1.64
CA HIS A 410 -7.43 2.35 2.70
C HIS A 410 -7.90 3.21 3.88
N LEU A 411 -7.16 4.26 4.27
CA LEU A 411 -7.62 5.19 5.31
C LEU A 411 -8.89 5.93 4.88
N VAL A 412 -9.02 6.26 3.60
CA VAL A 412 -10.28 6.80 3.05
C VAL A 412 -11.41 5.78 3.22
N ASN A 413 -11.19 4.50 2.87
CA ASN A 413 -12.18 3.45 3.08
C ASN A 413 -12.57 3.26 4.56
N VAL A 414 -11.61 3.37 5.48
CA VAL A 414 -11.88 3.34 6.93
C VAL A 414 -12.74 4.53 7.33
N ALA A 415 -12.42 5.74 6.87
CA ALA A 415 -13.20 6.93 7.15
C ALA A 415 -14.62 6.85 6.57
N ASP A 416 -14.77 6.33 5.35
CA ASP A 416 -16.06 6.11 4.69
C ASP A 416 -16.94 5.12 5.44
N ALA A 417 -16.35 4.05 5.98
CA ALA A 417 -17.08 3.08 6.80
C ALA A 417 -17.37 3.62 8.22
N ALA A 418 -16.47 4.44 8.77
CA ALA A 418 -16.60 5.01 10.10
C ALA A 418 -17.72 6.06 10.16
N LEU A 419 -17.74 7.04 9.25
CA LEU A 419 -18.63 8.21 9.37
C LEU A 419 -20.13 7.86 9.53
N PRO A 420 -20.71 6.93 8.73
CA PRO A 420 -22.10 6.49 8.93
C PRO A 420 -22.33 5.72 10.24
N TYR A 421 -21.28 5.11 10.80
CA TYR A 421 -21.36 4.41 12.07
C TYR A 421 -21.30 5.37 13.27
N LEU A 422 -20.43 6.39 13.21
CA LEU A 422 -20.17 7.33 14.30
C LEU A 422 -21.42 8.08 14.78
N VAL A 423 -22.42 8.27 13.92
CA VAL A 423 -23.68 8.94 14.29
C VAL A 423 -24.58 8.10 15.21
N THR A 424 -24.30 6.79 15.37
CA THR A 424 -25.11 5.85 16.16
C THR A 424 -24.57 5.58 17.58
N VAL A 425 -23.44 6.21 17.92
CA VAL A 425 -22.62 5.85 19.08
C VAL A 425 -23.18 6.36 20.40
N LEU A 426 -23.60 7.63 20.45
CA LEU A 426 -24.11 8.25 21.68
C LEU A 426 -25.62 8.00 21.83
N PRO A 427 -26.13 7.93 23.08
CA PRO A 427 -27.57 7.88 23.34
C PRO A 427 -28.31 9.09 22.75
N LEU A 428 -29.51 8.89 22.24
CA LEU A 428 -30.34 9.95 21.66
C LEU A 428 -31.55 10.28 22.57
N GLY A 429 -31.79 11.58 22.78
CA GLY A 429 -32.93 12.06 23.56
C GLY A 429 -32.87 11.57 25.01
N GLU A 430 -33.90 10.83 25.42
CA GLU A 430 -34.05 10.29 26.79
C GLU A 430 -33.38 8.92 27.00
N GLU A 431 -32.67 8.40 25.98
CA GLU A 431 -31.95 7.14 26.10
C GLU A 431 -30.84 7.23 27.17
N LYS A 432 -30.81 6.23 28.06
CA LYS A 432 -29.74 6.11 29.05
C LYS A 432 -28.52 5.40 28.45
N PRO A 433 -27.29 5.75 28.86
CA PRO A 433 -26.10 4.97 28.54
C PRO A 433 -26.30 3.49 28.89
N SER A 434 -25.98 2.61 27.94
CA SER A 434 -26.20 1.15 28.05
C SER A 434 -24.97 0.40 27.56
N ALA A 435 -24.92 -0.91 27.76
CA ALA A 435 -23.84 -1.76 27.25
C ALA A 435 -23.66 -1.63 25.72
N ALA A 436 -24.76 -1.47 24.98
CA ALA A 436 -24.70 -1.24 23.54
C ALA A 436 -24.00 0.09 23.18
N HIS A 437 -24.24 1.16 23.93
CA HIS A 437 -23.55 2.45 23.73
C HIS A 437 -22.05 2.34 24.03
N ARG A 438 -21.68 1.59 25.07
CA ARG A 438 -20.26 1.33 25.42
C ARG A 438 -19.55 0.51 24.33
N ALA A 439 -20.20 -0.52 23.80
CA ALA A 439 -19.69 -1.33 22.70
C ALA A 439 -19.52 -0.52 21.42
N ARG A 440 -20.50 0.36 21.10
CA ARG A 440 -20.39 1.23 19.93
C ARG A 440 -19.26 2.25 20.06
N LEU A 441 -19.08 2.79 21.26
CA LEU A 441 -18.00 3.72 21.55
C LEU A 441 -16.62 3.04 21.44
N ALA A 442 -16.49 1.79 21.90
CA ALA A 442 -15.25 1.02 21.75
C ALA A 442 -14.89 0.77 20.27
N LEU A 443 -15.87 0.45 19.42
CA LEU A 443 -15.63 0.32 17.97
C LEU A 443 -15.28 1.68 17.33
N ALA A 444 -15.89 2.77 17.77
CA ALA A 444 -15.54 4.13 17.31
C ALA A 444 -14.10 4.50 17.70
N GLU A 445 -13.67 4.17 18.92
CA GLU A 445 -12.29 4.37 19.38
C GLU A 445 -11.29 3.51 18.58
N ALA A 446 -11.63 2.25 18.32
CA ALA A 446 -10.81 1.37 17.50
C ALA A 446 -10.63 1.95 16.08
N ALA A 447 -11.69 2.48 15.47
CA ALA A 447 -11.60 3.16 14.17
C ALA A 447 -10.71 4.41 14.24
N GLY A 448 -10.88 5.25 15.26
CA GLY A 448 -10.03 6.42 15.50
C GLY A 448 -8.55 6.05 15.67
N THR A 449 -8.27 4.94 16.35
CA THR A 449 -6.92 4.40 16.59
C THR A 449 -6.25 3.93 15.29
N VAL A 450 -6.99 3.20 14.45
CA VAL A 450 -6.48 2.77 13.13
C VAL A 450 -6.20 3.97 12.21
N LEU A 451 -7.09 4.97 12.22
CA LEU A 451 -6.88 6.20 11.46
C LEU A 451 -5.61 6.95 11.93
N ALA A 452 -5.41 7.06 13.25
CA ALA A 452 -4.22 7.71 13.82
C ALA A 452 -2.93 6.98 13.45
N GLY A 453 -2.88 5.65 13.66
CA GLY A 453 -1.71 4.83 13.31
C GLY A 453 -1.37 4.91 11.81
N GLY A 454 -2.39 4.83 10.95
CA GLY A 454 -2.20 4.97 9.51
C GLY A 454 -1.71 6.34 9.07
N LEU A 455 -2.25 7.43 9.63
CA LEU A 455 -1.77 8.79 9.36
C LEU A 455 -0.31 8.97 9.82
N SER A 456 0.03 8.44 11.00
CA SER A 456 1.40 8.45 11.53
C SER A 456 2.40 7.71 10.62
N LEU A 457 2.00 6.59 10.02
CA LEU A 457 2.81 5.88 9.02
C LEU A 457 3.01 6.69 7.72
N LEU A 458 2.02 7.50 7.33
CA LEU A 458 2.17 8.46 6.23
C LEU A 458 2.98 9.71 6.62
N GLY A 459 3.31 9.87 7.91
CA GLY A 459 3.93 11.05 8.51
C GLY A 459 3.03 12.28 8.45
N ILE A 460 1.73 12.07 8.67
CA ILE A 460 0.70 13.11 8.68
C ILE A 460 0.09 13.15 10.07
N ASP A 461 -0.16 14.36 10.59
CA ASP A 461 -0.76 14.51 11.91
C ASP A 461 -2.24 14.10 11.95
N ALA A 462 -2.61 13.42 13.04
CA ALA A 462 -3.98 13.06 13.38
C ALA A 462 -4.47 13.94 14.54
N PRO A 463 -5.13 15.08 14.27
CA PRO A 463 -5.46 16.04 15.32
C PRO A 463 -6.72 15.63 16.10
N ASP A 464 -6.74 15.90 17.41
CA ASP A 464 -7.89 15.62 18.28
C ASP A 464 -9.13 16.49 17.99
N HIS A 465 -8.92 17.58 17.23
CA HIS A 465 -9.91 18.56 16.79
C HIS A 465 -9.53 19.14 15.41
N LEU A 466 -10.53 19.59 14.63
CA LEU A 466 -10.34 20.19 13.32
C LEU A 466 -11.05 21.55 13.20
#